data_AF-A0A183DPX5-F1
#
_entry.id   AF-A0A183DPX5-F1
#
_cell.length_a   1.000
_cell.length_b   1.000
_cell.length_c   1.000
_cell.angle_alpha   90.00
_cell.angle_beta   90.00
_cell.angle_gamma   90.00
#
_symmetry.space_group_name_H-M   'P 1'
#
loop_
_entity.id
_entity.type
_entity.pdbx_description
1 polymer ?
#
loop_
_entity_poly.entity_id
_entity_poly.type
_entity_poly.pdbx_seq_one_letter_code
_entity_poly.pdbx_strand_id
1 'polypeptide(L)'
;MVPVLVTEIYNEFIDKNATSPVNIDCKVMDQTEENLKNPNRWSFDEAAVSDHIFCLMKNDSYQRFLRSENYRELLNQSKKKVGI
;
A
#
# COMPACT_ATOMS: atom_id res chain seq x y z
N MET A 1 16.02 -12.78 -3.13
CA MET A 1 15.48 -13.95 -2.40
C MET A 1 14.29 -13.47 -1.59
N VAL A 2 13.20 -14.23 -1.46
CA VAL A 2 11.95 -13.77 -0.80
C VAL A 2 12.18 -13.23 0.63
N PRO A 3 12.96 -13.90 1.52
CA PRO A 3 13.22 -13.39 2.86
C PRO A 3 13.92 -12.02 2.92
N VAL A 4 14.82 -11.74 1.97
CA VAL A 4 15.53 -10.45 1.90
C VAL A 4 14.55 -9.33 1.60
N LEU A 5 13.71 -9.52 0.58
CA LEU A 5 12.72 -8.53 0.17
C LEU A 5 11.67 -8.27 1.26
N VAL A 6 11.25 -9.32 1.97
CA VAL A 6 10.32 -9.19 3.10
C VAL A 6 10.93 -8.32 4.21
N THR A 7 12.22 -8.50 4.50
CA THR A 7 12.92 -7.70 5.52
C THR A 7 13.07 -6.24 5.08
N GLU A 8 13.40 -6.00 3.81
CA GLU A 8 13.52 -4.63 3.26
C GLU A 8 12.19 -3.87 3.36
N ILE A 9 11.07 -4.51 2.95
CA ILE A 9 9.73 -3.90 3.04
C ILE A 9 9.36 -3.58 4.49
N TYR A 10 9.62 -4.51 5.43
CA TYR A 10 9.32 -4.27 6.85
C TYR A 10 10.11 -3.05 7.37
N ASN A 11 11.41 -3.00 7.11
CA ASN A 11 12.27 -1.92 7.59
C ASN A 11 11.92 -0.56 6.98
N GLU A 12 11.48 -0.53 5.72
CA GLU A 12 11.16 0.73 5.04
C GLU A 12 9.79 1.28 5.44
N PHE A 13 8.80 0.43 5.69
CA PHE A 13 7.39 0.84 5.79
C PHE A 13 6.71 0.51 7.13
N ILE A 14 7.16 -0.49 7.89
CA ILE A 14 6.41 -1.05 9.03
C ILE A 14 7.15 -0.91 10.36
N ASP A 15 8.49 -1.02 10.37
CA ASP A 15 9.30 -0.88 11.59
C ASP A 15 8.99 0.42 12.34
N LYS A 16 9.17 0.42 13.65
CA LYS A 16 8.96 1.61 14.49
C LYS A 16 9.86 2.79 14.10
N ASN A 17 10.99 2.50 13.45
CA ASN A 17 11.95 3.46 12.92
C ASN A 17 11.95 3.48 11.38
N ALA A 18 10.86 3.03 10.75
CA ALA A 18 10.72 3.01 9.31
C ALA A 18 10.99 4.38 8.69
N THR A 19 11.68 4.38 7.55
CA THR A 19 11.99 5.61 6.81
C THR A 19 10.77 6.20 6.11
N SER A 20 9.80 5.35 5.76
CA SER A 20 8.54 5.75 5.11
C SER A 20 7.35 5.02 5.77
N PRO A 21 7.05 5.31 7.05
CA PRO A 21 6.06 4.55 7.81
C PRO A 21 4.67 4.64 7.18
N VAL A 22 4.01 3.50 7.00
CA VAL A 22 2.61 3.45 6.58
C VAL A 22 1.69 3.37 7.80
N ASN A 23 0.50 3.94 7.68
CA ASN A 23 -0.50 3.86 8.75
C ASN A 23 -1.10 2.45 8.81
N ILE A 24 -0.79 1.72 9.87
CA ILE A 24 -1.36 0.41 10.20
C ILE A 24 -1.83 0.42 11.65
N ASP A 25 -2.92 -0.29 11.93
CA ASP A 25 -3.38 -0.44 13.31
C ASP A 25 -2.47 -1.41 14.10
N CYS A 26 -2.58 -1.38 15.43
CA CYS A 26 -1.74 -2.20 16.31
C CYS A 26 -1.93 -3.71 16.11
N LYS A 27 -3.15 -4.15 15.78
CA LYS A 27 -3.44 -5.57 15.54
C LYS A 27 -2.72 -6.06 14.28
N VAL A 28 -2.71 -5.23 13.23
CA VAL A 28 -2.00 -5.51 11.98
C VAL A 28 -0.49 -5.57 12.19
N MET A 29 0.05 -4.66 13.01
CA MET A 29 1.48 -4.65 13.36
C MET A 29 1.90 -5.94 14.09
N ASP A 30 1.15 -6.33 15.12
CA ASP A 30 1.45 -7.54 15.91
C ASP A 30 1.43 -8.81 15.04
N GLN A 31 0.45 -8.94 14.16
CA GLN A 31 0.36 -10.08 13.24
C GLN A 31 1.53 -10.10 12.24
N THR A 32 1.94 -8.93 11.76
CA THR A 32 3.07 -8.82 10.84
C THR A 32 4.37 -9.27 11.51
N GLU A 33 4.62 -8.83 12.75
CA GLU A 33 5.80 -9.26 13.52
C GLU A 33 5.82 -10.78 13.77
N GLU A 34 4.66 -11.42 13.94
CA GLU A 34 4.56 -12.87 14.03
C GLU A 34 4.91 -13.57 12.71
N ASN A 35 4.37 -13.10 11.59
CA ASN A 35 4.57 -13.69 10.27
C ASN A 35 6.03 -13.57 9.80
N LEU A 36 6.73 -12.53 10.23
CA LEU A 36 8.15 -12.31 9.94
C LEU A 36 9.09 -13.31 10.63
N LYS A 37 8.62 -14.09 11.60
CA LYS A 37 9.40 -15.20 12.17
C LYS A 37 9.69 -16.30 11.15
N ASN A 38 8.84 -16.45 10.13
CA ASN A 38 9.04 -17.39 9.03
C ASN A 38 8.68 -16.74 7.68
N PRO A 39 9.57 -15.88 7.15
CA PRO A 39 9.26 -15.00 6.04
C PRO A 39 9.06 -15.81 4.75
N ASN A 40 7.90 -15.66 4.15
CA ASN A 40 7.52 -16.25 2.89
C ASN A 40 6.76 -15.25 2.01
N ARG A 41 6.32 -15.66 0.81
CA ARG A 41 5.65 -14.78 -0.15
C ARG A 41 4.35 -14.15 0.36
N TRP A 42 3.79 -14.70 1.44
CA TRP A 42 2.54 -14.29 2.06
C TRP A 42 2.74 -13.57 3.40
N SER A 43 3.99 -13.19 3.75
CA SER A 43 4.30 -12.53 5.04
C SER A 43 3.48 -11.26 5.30
N PHE A 44 2.99 -10.61 4.24
CA PHE A 44 2.12 -9.41 4.29
C PHE A 44 0.73 -9.64 3.70
N ASP A 45 0.43 -10.87 3.27
CA ASP A 45 -0.79 -11.21 2.51
C ASP A 45 -1.91 -11.75 3.39
N GLU A 46 -1.64 -12.10 4.65
CA GLU A 46 -2.68 -12.43 5.62
C GLU A 46 -3.44 -11.16 6.04
N ALA A 47 -4.28 -10.64 5.15
CA ALA A 47 -5.48 -9.81 5.38
C ALA A 47 -5.36 -8.55 6.29
N ALA A 48 -4.18 -8.23 6.80
CA ALA A 48 -3.99 -7.25 7.85
C ALA A 48 -3.31 -6.01 7.28
N VAL A 49 -2.14 -6.12 6.68
CA VAL A 49 -1.42 -4.95 6.12
C VAL A 49 -1.99 -4.56 4.75
N SER A 50 -2.02 -5.51 3.81
CA SER A 50 -2.40 -5.22 2.42
C SER A 50 -3.87 -4.80 2.30
N ASP A 51 -4.79 -5.50 2.96
CA ASP A 51 -6.22 -5.15 2.96
C ASP A 51 -6.50 -3.85 3.72
N HIS A 52 -5.83 -3.59 4.85
CA HIS A 52 -5.98 -2.34 5.60
C HIS A 52 -5.51 -1.14 4.77
N ILE A 53 -4.31 -1.21 4.19
CA ILE A 53 -3.78 -0.17 3.31
C ILE A 53 -4.68 0.00 2.09
N PHE A 54 -5.13 -1.10 1.48
CA PHE A 54 -6.06 -1.04 0.35
C PHE A 54 -7.36 -0.33 0.72
N CYS A 55 -7.96 -0.65 1.86
CA CYS A 55 -9.19 -0.01 2.33
C CYS A 55 -8.98 1.47 2.66
N LEU A 56 -7.89 1.83 3.34
CA LEU A 56 -7.49 3.21 3.59
C LEU A 56 -7.39 4.00 2.29
N MET A 57 -6.65 3.45 1.32
CA MET A 57 -6.45 4.07 0.01
C MET A 57 -7.77 4.19 -0.77
N LYS A 58 -8.59 3.13 -0.79
CA LYS A 58 -9.88 3.10 -1.48
C LYS A 58 -10.85 4.14 -0.94
N ASN A 59 -10.88 4.32 0.37
CA ASN A 59 -11.86 5.18 1.04
C ASN A 59 -11.43 6.65 1.11
N ASP A 60 -10.13 6.97 1.15
CA ASP A 60 -9.65 8.37 1.15
C ASP A 60 -8.94 8.74 -0.17
N SER A 61 -7.70 8.28 -0.33
CA SER A 61 -6.80 8.72 -1.41
C SER A 61 -7.40 8.55 -2.80
N TYR A 62 -8.06 7.43 -3.06
CA TYR A 62 -8.68 7.14 -4.34
C TYR A 62 -9.88 8.06 -4.60
N GLN A 63 -10.74 8.28 -3.60
CA GLN A 63 -11.89 9.20 -3.74
C GLN A 63 -11.44 10.64 -3.98
N ARG A 64 -10.35 11.07 -3.34
CA ARG A 64 -9.75 12.39 -3.57
C ARG A 64 -9.09 12.47 -4.94
N PHE A 65 -8.40 11.42 -5.37
CA PHE A 65 -7.78 11.34 -6.70
C PHE A 65 -8.82 11.52 -7.81
N LEU A 66 -9.96 10.82 -7.74
CA LEU A 66 -11.04 10.94 -8.75
C LEU A 66 -11.63 12.36 -8.86
N ARG A 67 -11.51 13.16 -7.80
CA ARG A 67 -11.96 14.58 -7.77
C ARG A 67 -10.84 15.58 -8.04
N SER A 68 -9.60 15.11 -8.16
CA SER A 68 -8.43 15.96 -8.31
C SER A 68 -8.26 16.47 -9.75
N GLU A 69 -7.55 17.59 -9.87
CA GLU A 69 -7.15 18.15 -11.15
C GLU A 69 -6.31 17.18 -11.98
N ASN A 70 -5.43 16.41 -11.33
CA ASN A 70 -4.61 15.38 -11.99
C ASN A 70 -5.47 14.38 -12.76
N TYR A 71 -6.54 13.87 -12.14
CA TYR A 71 -7.45 12.94 -12.82
C TYR A 71 -8.25 13.63 -13.92
N ARG A 72 -8.68 14.87 -13.71
CA ARG A 72 -9.38 15.67 -14.72
C ARG A 72 -8.51 15.90 -15.96
N GLU A 73 -7.23 16.20 -15.78
CA GLU A 73 -6.25 16.34 -16.86
C GLU A 73 -6.07 15.02 -17.63
N LEU A 74 -5.95 13.89 -16.93
CA LEU A 74 -5.86 12.56 -17.57
C LEU A 74 -7.09 12.28 -18.45
N LEU A 75 -8.30 12.60 -17.98
CA LEU A 75 -9.53 12.44 -18.78
C LEU A 75 -9.57 13.38 -20.00
N ASN A 76 -9.05 14.60 -19.88
CA ASN A 76 -9.00 15.54 -20.99
C ASN A 76 -7.98 15.11 -22.06
N GLN A 77 -6.85 14.54 -21.64
CA GLN A 77 -5.85 13.96 -22.54
C GLN A 77 -6.38 12.71 -23.25
N SER A 78 -7.14 11.85 -22.56
CA SER A 78 -7.72 10.65 -23.18
C SER A 78 -8.78 11.00 -24.22
N LYS A 79 -9.63 12.01 -23.97
CA LYS A 79 -10.61 12.49 -24.95
C LYS A 79 -9.97 13.09 -26.21
N LYS A 80 -8.84 13.80 -26.08
CA LYS A 80 -8.09 14.33 -27.24
C LYS A 80 -7.50 13.23 -28.14
N LYS A 81 -7.26 12.03 -27.61
CA LYS A 81 -6.76 10.87 -28.39
C LYS A 81 -7.86 10.12 -29.15
N VAL A 82 -9.14 10.36 -28.84
CA VAL A 82 -10.30 9.70 -29.48
C VAL A 82 -10.90 10.53 -30.63
N GLY A 83 -10.25 11.64 -31.01
CA GLY A 83 -10.54 12.32 -32.26
C GLY A 83 -9.82 11.63 -33.42
N ILE A 84 -10.44 10.59 -33.99
CA ILE A 84 -10.22 10.17 -35.39
C ILE A 84 -11.27 10.89 -36.23
#